data_AF-A0AAP3E2B0-F1
#
_entry.id   AF-A0AAP3E2B0-F1
#
_cell.length_a   1.000
_cell.length_b   1.000
_cell.length_c   1.000
_cell.angle_alpha   90.00
_cell.angle_beta   90.00
_cell.angle_gamma   90.00
#
_symmetry.space_group_name_H-M   'P 1'
#
loop_
_entity.id
_entity.type
_entity.pdbx_description
1 polymer ?
#
loop_
_entity_poly.entity_id
_entity_poly.type
_entity_poly.pdbx_seq_one_letter_code
_entity_poly.pdbx_strand_id
1 'polypeptide(L)'
;MTEDETDIDVDTPSDDLESEREHEREHESGSGSGSRSELEEEGTTATIDETASSFLELESEMGPTGPDPATGTGTESGASGSGHIGSEAGTETIRAQIVGAERVSSDVVPHDYPWQIKATDALALELEIREQTVTAFFAWPAEGPSDRFARLLTVLEIPPDSFASLHGERLLVTLEDGYYVPVIPSTRPRGSPAGVYGVYAGLAFTLAFAALALTGALFDLWLVVLFVLVTLLVLPVATAIDGWYLRTQTDWGQGPWFWAVLAAIPGLNVLSSLLYLRTRRRARPLHDP
;
A
#
# COMPACT_ATOMS: atom_id res chain seq x y z
N MET A 1 -19.38 52.61 -36.84
CA MET A 1 -18.64 52.01 -37.96
C MET A 1 -18.24 50.62 -37.48
N THR A 2 -19.09 49.64 -37.86
CA THR A 2 -18.89 48.17 -37.96
C THR A 2 -18.36 47.47 -36.70
N GLU A 3 -19.18 46.84 -35.85
CA GLU A 3 -19.91 45.56 -36.05
C GLU A 3 -19.03 44.46 -36.66
N ASP A 4 -18.70 43.43 -35.88
CA ASP A 4 -18.49 42.07 -36.38
C ASP A 4 -18.74 41.05 -35.25
N GLU A 5 -20.01 40.65 -35.14
CA GLU A 5 -20.49 39.47 -34.42
C GLU A 5 -20.18 38.24 -35.30
N THR A 6 -19.39 37.30 -34.78
CA THR A 6 -19.21 35.98 -35.41
C THR A 6 -19.82 34.92 -34.52
N ASP A 7 -21.09 34.65 -34.78
CA ASP A 7 -21.78 33.41 -34.39
C ASP A 7 -21.10 32.24 -35.13
N ILE A 8 -20.66 31.24 -34.37
CA ILE A 8 -20.20 29.96 -34.90
C ILE A 8 -21.15 28.89 -34.35
N ASP A 9 -22.16 28.57 -35.16
CA ASP A 9 -22.96 27.36 -35.03
C ASP A 9 -22.08 26.15 -35.38
N VAL A 10 -21.78 25.31 -34.39
CA VAL A 10 -21.17 23.98 -34.61
C VAL A 10 -22.26 22.93 -34.45
N ASP A 11 -22.78 22.52 -35.58
CA ASP A 11 -23.58 21.31 -35.80
C ASP A 11 -22.85 20.09 -35.22
N THR A 12 -23.46 19.43 -34.22
CA THR A 12 -22.95 18.15 -33.70
C THR A 12 -23.79 17.03 -34.29
N PRO A 13 -23.25 16.17 -35.18
CA PRO A 13 -23.97 15.02 -35.68
C PRO A 13 -24.19 14.01 -34.56
N SER A 14 -25.45 13.62 -34.39
CA SER A 14 -25.89 12.51 -33.57
C SER A 14 -25.57 11.22 -34.33
N ASP A 15 -24.52 10.52 -33.93
CA ASP A 15 -24.23 9.18 -34.46
C ASP A 15 -24.80 8.11 -33.53
N ASP A 16 -25.87 7.53 -34.05
CA ASP A 16 -26.47 6.25 -33.69
C ASP A 16 -25.41 5.14 -33.62
N LEU A 17 -25.25 4.51 -32.45
CA LEU A 17 -24.68 3.17 -32.32
C LEU A 17 -25.50 2.36 -31.30
N GLU A 18 -26.79 2.19 -31.61
CA GLU A 18 -27.51 0.97 -31.26
C GLU A 18 -27.14 -0.13 -32.27
N SER A 19 -27.21 -1.38 -31.80
CA SER A 19 -27.03 -2.64 -32.56
C SER A 19 -25.58 -3.10 -32.76
N GLU A 20 -25.14 -4.07 -31.96
CA GLU A 20 -24.81 -5.40 -32.49
C GLU A 20 -24.51 -6.42 -31.38
N ARG A 21 -25.26 -7.52 -31.45
CA ARG A 21 -24.88 -8.92 -31.12
C ARG A 21 -25.08 -9.41 -29.70
N GLU A 22 -26.34 -9.79 -29.48
CA GLU A 22 -26.71 -11.12 -28.96
C GLU A 22 -26.00 -12.26 -29.70
N HIS A 23 -25.95 -13.42 -29.03
CA HIS A 23 -25.52 -14.76 -29.46
C HIS A 23 -24.03 -15.09 -29.28
N GLU A 24 -23.73 -15.89 -28.25
CA GLU A 24 -23.27 -17.28 -28.45
C GLU A 24 -23.25 -18.09 -27.13
N ARG A 25 -24.09 -19.16 -27.10
CA ARG A 25 -23.77 -20.55 -26.70
C ARG A 25 -23.34 -20.77 -25.24
N GLU A 26 -24.15 -21.33 -24.33
CA GLU A 26 -24.75 -22.69 -24.28
C GLU A 26 -23.85 -23.84 -24.78
N HIS A 27 -23.75 -24.90 -23.96
CA HIS A 27 -22.84 -26.07 -23.96
C HIS A 27 -21.60 -25.86 -23.06
N GLU A 28 -21.24 -26.72 -22.10
CA GLU A 28 -21.40 -28.18 -22.09
C GLU A 28 -21.30 -28.74 -20.66
N SER A 29 -22.19 -29.69 -20.35
CA SER A 29 -22.12 -30.55 -19.17
C SER A 29 -20.94 -31.50 -19.26
N GLY A 30 -20.11 -31.54 -18.22
CA GLY A 30 -19.00 -32.49 -18.07
C GLY A 30 -18.98 -33.12 -16.69
N SER A 31 -19.82 -34.14 -16.50
CA SER A 31 -19.82 -35.04 -15.34
C SER A 31 -18.50 -35.82 -15.28
N GLY A 32 -17.70 -35.59 -14.24
CA GLY A 32 -16.45 -36.30 -13.98
C GLY A 32 -16.34 -36.73 -12.52
N SER A 33 -16.97 -37.85 -12.19
CA SER A 33 -16.79 -38.60 -10.96
C SER A 33 -15.36 -39.16 -10.90
N GLY A 34 -14.54 -38.67 -9.96
CA GLY A 34 -13.15 -39.09 -9.77
C GLY A 34 -12.84 -39.36 -8.30
N SER A 35 -12.62 -40.64 -8.02
CA SER A 35 -12.30 -41.33 -6.77
C SER A 35 -11.54 -40.55 -5.70
N ARG A 36 -12.12 -40.60 -4.49
CA ARG A 36 -11.55 -40.24 -3.19
C ARG A 36 -10.62 -41.36 -2.74
N SER A 37 -9.31 -41.14 -2.80
CA SER A 37 -8.30 -41.96 -2.14
C SER A 37 -7.91 -41.28 -0.83
N GLU A 38 -8.35 -41.88 0.27
CA GLU A 38 -7.83 -41.66 1.62
C GLU A 38 -6.38 -42.19 1.65
N LEU A 39 -5.43 -41.29 1.88
CA LEU A 39 -4.11 -41.63 2.37
C LEU A 39 -3.90 -40.81 3.64
N GLU A 40 -3.85 -41.55 4.74
CA GLU A 40 -3.32 -41.12 6.02
C GLU A 40 -1.86 -40.70 5.82
N GLU A 41 -1.56 -39.41 5.98
CA GLU A 41 -0.18 -38.95 6.15
C GLU A 41 -0.08 -38.29 7.51
N GLU A 42 0.40 -39.11 8.43
CA GLU A 42 0.64 -38.83 9.83
C GLU A 42 1.95 -38.05 9.97
N GLY A 43 1.87 -36.84 10.54
CA GLY A 43 2.95 -36.21 11.29
C GLY A 43 4.09 -35.56 10.50
N THR A 44 4.13 -34.22 10.49
CA THR A 44 5.27 -33.34 10.88
C THR A 44 4.96 -31.91 10.43
N THR A 45 4.20 -31.14 11.21
CA THR A 45 3.89 -29.72 10.90
C THR A 45 4.30 -28.74 12.02
N ALA A 46 5.11 -29.16 12.99
CA ALA A 46 5.35 -28.37 14.20
C ALA A 46 6.59 -27.44 14.19
N THR A 47 7.31 -27.26 13.09
CA THR A 47 8.59 -26.49 13.13
C THR A 47 8.73 -25.36 12.10
N ILE A 48 7.78 -25.14 11.20
CA ILE A 48 7.90 -24.08 10.18
C ILE A 48 7.41 -22.72 10.72
N ASP A 49 6.53 -22.70 11.72
CA ASP A 49 5.93 -21.46 12.24
C ASP A 49 6.91 -20.64 13.10
N GLU A 50 7.81 -21.31 13.84
CA GLU A 50 8.75 -20.65 14.76
C GLU A 50 9.87 -19.88 14.02
N THR A 51 10.23 -20.33 12.81
CA THR A 51 11.28 -19.69 12.01
C THR A 51 10.77 -18.40 11.36
N ALA A 52 9.49 -18.34 10.98
CA ALA A 52 8.87 -17.15 10.40
C ALA A 52 8.71 -16.03 11.45
N SER A 53 8.37 -16.36 12.70
CA SER A 53 8.33 -15.41 13.81
C SER A 53 9.71 -14.82 14.13
N SER A 54 10.78 -15.64 14.13
CA SER A 54 12.13 -15.14 14.43
C SER A 54 12.66 -14.13 13.40
N PHE A 55 12.20 -14.20 12.14
CA PHE A 55 12.66 -13.31 11.08
C PHE A 55 11.94 -11.94 11.15
N LEU A 56 10.68 -11.92 11.60
CA LEU A 56 9.91 -10.69 11.82
C LEU A 56 10.42 -9.92 13.06
N GLU A 57 10.87 -10.62 14.10
CA GLU A 57 11.49 -10.00 15.28
C GLU A 57 12.84 -9.35 14.93
N LEU A 58 13.65 -9.98 14.09
CA LEU A 58 14.95 -9.46 13.66
C LEU A 58 14.86 -8.18 12.78
N GLU A 59 13.75 -8.01 12.03
CA GLU A 59 13.51 -6.78 11.25
C GLU A 59 13.10 -5.59 12.14
N SER A 60 12.49 -5.86 13.30
CA SER A 60 12.14 -4.82 14.28
C SER A 60 13.36 -4.27 15.03
N GLU A 61 14.40 -5.09 15.22
CA GLU A 61 15.63 -4.72 15.94
C GLU A 61 16.64 -3.95 15.06
N MET A 62 16.54 -4.05 13.73
CA MET A 62 17.42 -3.35 12.78
C MET A 62 16.87 -1.99 12.29
N GLY A 63 15.84 -1.45 12.94
CA GLY A 63 15.43 -0.06 12.77
C GLY A 63 16.55 0.93 13.16
N PRO A 64 16.57 2.16 12.61
CA PRO A 64 17.61 3.13 12.92
C PRO A 64 17.63 3.42 14.42
N THR A 65 18.72 3.03 15.08
CA THR A 65 18.99 3.23 16.49
C THR A 65 19.03 4.73 16.77
N GLY A 66 17.90 5.26 17.22
CA GLY A 66 17.82 6.58 17.85
C GLY A 66 18.52 6.54 19.22
N PRO A 67 19.16 7.63 19.65
CA PRO A 67 19.89 7.66 20.92
C PRO A 67 18.93 7.61 22.12
N ASP A 68 19.06 6.57 22.94
CA ASP A 68 18.40 6.39 24.24
C ASP A 68 18.84 7.45 25.27
N PRO A 69 17.90 8.18 25.90
CA PRO A 69 18.14 8.84 27.17
C PRO A 69 17.51 8.05 28.32
N ALA A 70 18.39 7.44 29.13
CA ALA A 70 18.31 7.31 30.58
C ALA A 70 17.09 6.59 31.22
N THR A 71 17.41 5.39 31.69
CA THR A 71 16.73 4.59 32.71
C THR A 71 16.45 5.37 34.01
N GLY A 72 15.19 5.43 34.43
CA GLY A 72 14.75 5.91 35.74
C GLY A 72 13.70 4.97 36.34
N THR A 73 14.10 4.22 37.35
CA THR A 73 13.30 3.29 38.17
C THR A 73 12.40 4.03 39.18
N GLY A 74 11.13 3.63 39.33
CA GLY A 74 10.26 4.12 40.41
C GLY A 74 8.83 3.54 40.45
N THR A 75 8.71 2.40 41.12
CA THR A 75 7.68 1.89 42.05
C THR A 75 6.22 2.44 42.09
N GLU A 76 5.28 1.52 41.84
CA GLU A 76 3.92 1.25 42.41
C GLU A 76 2.98 2.37 42.92
N SER A 77 1.71 2.34 42.47
CA SER A 77 0.50 2.28 43.34
C SER A 77 -0.78 2.16 42.49
N GLY A 78 -1.66 1.21 42.85
CA GLY A 78 -2.92 0.94 42.14
C GLY A 78 -4.11 1.82 42.54
N ALA A 79 -5.18 1.76 41.73
CA ALA A 79 -6.59 1.78 42.14
C ALA A 79 -7.53 1.69 40.92
N SER A 80 -8.49 0.76 41.02
CA SER A 80 -9.88 0.78 40.51
C SER A 80 -10.26 1.57 39.26
N GLY A 81 -10.74 0.82 38.26
CA GLY A 81 -12.15 0.88 37.88
C GLY A 81 -12.57 2.00 36.94
N SER A 82 -12.45 1.75 35.64
CA SER A 82 -13.39 2.23 34.63
C SER A 82 -13.35 1.23 33.49
N GLY A 83 -14.50 0.62 33.18
CA GLY A 83 -14.66 -0.28 32.04
C GLY A 83 -14.48 0.50 30.75
N HIS A 84 -13.23 0.66 30.32
CA HIS A 84 -12.91 1.00 28.95
C HIS A 84 -13.14 -0.30 28.18
N ILE A 85 -14.18 -0.30 27.34
CA ILE A 85 -14.30 -1.29 26.27
C ILE A 85 -12.98 -1.20 25.52
N GLY A 86 -12.14 -2.21 25.69
CA GLY A 86 -10.94 -2.40 24.90
C GLY A 86 -11.38 -2.67 23.47
N SER A 87 -11.74 -1.61 22.76
CA SER A 87 -11.65 -1.59 21.33
C SER A 87 -10.17 -1.74 21.06
N GLU A 88 -9.76 -2.94 20.65
CA GLU A 88 -8.47 -3.13 19.98
C GLU A 88 -8.30 -1.94 19.06
N ALA A 89 -7.21 -1.19 19.22
CA ALA A 89 -6.90 -0.02 18.40
C ALA A 89 -7.02 -0.45 16.95
N GLY A 90 -8.16 -0.14 16.36
CA GLY A 90 -8.61 -0.78 15.14
C GLY A 90 -7.71 -0.27 14.06
N THR A 91 -6.92 -1.17 13.47
CA THR A 91 -6.25 -0.96 12.17
C THR A 91 -7.25 -0.79 11.02
N GLU A 92 -8.50 -0.45 11.33
CA GLU A 92 -9.53 -0.15 10.36
C GLU A 92 -9.20 1.18 9.68
N THR A 93 -8.82 1.06 8.42
CA THR A 93 -8.62 2.20 7.54
C THR A 93 -9.95 2.56 6.88
N ILE A 94 -10.36 3.82 7.04
CA ILE A 94 -11.61 4.36 6.53
C ILE A 94 -11.30 5.43 5.48
N ARG A 95 -12.12 5.52 4.44
CA ARG A 95 -12.03 6.62 3.45
C ARG A 95 -12.67 7.87 4.02
N ALA A 96 -11.97 8.99 3.92
CA ALA A 96 -12.46 10.32 4.25
C ALA A 96 -12.31 11.24 3.04
N GLN A 97 -13.23 12.20 2.89
CA GLN A 97 -13.13 13.25 1.89
C GLN A 97 -12.70 14.55 2.56
N ILE A 98 -11.75 15.28 1.99
CA ILE A 98 -11.36 16.59 2.50
C ILE A 98 -12.43 17.60 2.07
N VAL A 99 -13.09 18.23 3.04
CA VAL A 99 -14.11 19.27 2.81
C VAL A 99 -13.61 20.67 3.12
N GLY A 100 -12.48 20.78 3.84
CA GLY A 100 -11.94 22.07 4.24
C GLY A 100 -10.49 21.96 4.68
N ALA A 101 -9.77 23.07 4.55
CA ALA A 101 -8.42 23.23 5.08
C ALA A 101 -8.27 24.67 5.60
N GLU A 102 -8.01 24.82 6.89
CA GLU A 102 -7.85 26.12 7.54
C GLU A 102 -6.56 26.16 8.36
N ARG A 103 -5.86 27.29 8.34
CA ARG A 103 -4.72 27.53 9.22
C ARG A 103 -5.22 28.05 10.57
N VAL A 104 -4.89 27.34 11.63
CA VAL A 104 -5.30 27.63 13.01
C VAL A 104 -4.08 27.78 13.93
N SER A 105 -4.26 28.38 15.10
CA SER A 105 -3.21 28.39 16.14
C SER A 105 -2.95 26.97 16.64
N SER A 106 -1.69 26.64 16.95
CA SER A 106 -1.33 25.38 17.60
C SER A 106 -2.00 25.19 18.97
N ASP A 107 -2.42 26.26 19.64
CA ASP A 107 -3.16 26.20 20.91
C ASP A 107 -4.55 25.55 20.78
N VAL A 108 -5.09 25.47 19.56
CA VAL A 108 -6.38 24.80 19.28
C VAL A 108 -6.20 23.28 19.19
N VAL A 109 -4.98 22.80 18.95
CA VAL A 109 -4.68 21.38 18.82
C VAL A 109 -4.82 20.71 20.19
N PRO A 110 -5.63 19.65 20.33
CA PRO A 110 -5.75 18.92 21.59
C PRO A 110 -4.40 18.44 22.11
N HIS A 111 -4.17 18.56 23.42
CA HIS A 111 -2.90 18.16 24.04
C HIS A 111 -2.62 16.66 23.98
N ASP A 112 -3.67 15.86 23.81
CA ASP A 112 -3.71 14.41 23.64
C ASP A 112 -3.70 13.97 22.17
N TYR A 113 -3.53 14.89 21.22
CA TYR A 113 -3.40 14.54 19.81
C TYR A 113 -2.16 13.66 19.58
N PRO A 114 -2.21 12.61 18.73
CA PRO A 114 -1.17 11.59 18.63
C PRO A 114 0.23 12.11 18.26
N TRP A 115 0.32 13.32 17.69
CA TRP A 115 1.58 13.92 17.28
C TRP A 115 1.79 15.32 17.85
N GLN A 116 3.04 15.57 18.22
CA GLN A 116 3.45 16.89 18.71
C GLN A 116 3.61 17.87 17.54
N ILE A 117 2.81 18.93 17.56
CA ILE A 117 2.96 20.07 16.66
C ILE A 117 3.79 21.14 17.38
N LYS A 118 5.06 21.27 16.99
CA LYS A 118 5.99 22.26 17.57
C LYS A 118 5.92 23.64 16.89
N ALA A 119 5.17 23.75 15.80
CA ALA A 119 5.00 25.00 15.07
C ALA A 119 3.98 25.90 15.77
N THR A 120 4.12 27.22 15.60
CA THR A 120 3.16 28.20 16.15
C THR A 120 1.76 28.01 15.59
N ASP A 121 1.68 27.63 14.32
CA ASP A 121 0.42 27.40 13.61
C ASP A 121 0.28 25.92 13.20
N ALA A 122 -0.96 25.49 13.08
CA ALA A 122 -1.34 24.18 12.56
C ALA A 122 -2.27 24.34 11.35
N LEU A 123 -2.28 23.34 10.48
CA LEU A 123 -3.32 23.17 9.48
C LEU A 123 -4.37 22.23 10.04
N ALA A 124 -5.60 22.72 10.16
CA ALA A 124 -6.78 21.92 10.40
C ALA A 124 -7.33 21.46 9.04
N LEU A 125 -7.27 20.16 8.78
CA LEU A 125 -7.95 19.52 7.66
C LEU A 125 -9.29 19.00 8.15
N GLU A 126 -10.37 19.52 7.58
CA GLU A 126 -11.72 19.02 7.81
C GLU A 126 -11.97 17.84 6.88
N LEU A 127 -12.25 16.70 7.49
CA LEU A 127 -12.46 15.42 6.84
C LEU A 127 -13.90 14.99 7.07
N GLU A 128 -14.61 14.69 5.99
CA GLU A 128 -15.92 14.09 6.03
C GLU A 128 -15.79 12.56 5.96
N ILE A 129 -16.29 11.90 6.99
CA ILE A 129 -16.32 10.44 7.11
C ILE A 129 -17.78 10.04 7.28
N ARG A 130 -18.38 9.46 6.23
CA ARG A 130 -19.81 9.15 6.16
C ARG A 130 -20.66 10.42 6.30
N GLU A 131 -21.23 10.67 7.48
CA GLU A 131 -22.07 11.84 7.79
C GLU A 131 -21.48 12.69 8.94
N GLN A 132 -20.21 12.43 9.29
CA GLN A 132 -19.52 13.11 10.38
C GLN A 132 -18.33 13.90 9.85
N THR A 133 -18.19 15.14 10.31
CA THR A 133 -17.01 15.96 10.05
C THR A 133 -16.04 15.82 11.22
N VAL A 134 -14.79 15.51 10.92
CA VAL A 134 -13.71 15.38 11.89
C VAL A 134 -12.52 16.22 11.45
N THR A 135 -11.72 16.72 12.40
CA THR A 135 -10.59 17.60 12.09
C THR A 135 -9.28 16.86 12.37
N ALA A 136 -8.42 16.78 11.36
CA ALA A 136 -7.05 16.31 11.49
C ALA A 136 -6.08 17.48 11.48
N PHE A 137 -5.08 17.46 12.36
CA PHE A 137 -4.11 18.54 12.50
C PHE A 137 -2.74 18.18 11.92
N PHE A 138 -2.13 19.15 11.24
CA PHE A 138 -0.76 19.08 10.74
C PHE A 138 0.05 20.29 11.19
N ALA A 139 1.34 20.12 11.42
CA ALA A 139 2.22 21.26 11.67
C ALA A 139 2.28 22.16 10.43
N TRP A 140 1.89 23.43 10.60
CA TRP A 140 2.05 24.42 9.54
C TRP A 140 3.49 24.92 9.54
N PRO A 141 4.15 24.96 8.39
CA PRO A 141 5.55 25.35 8.34
C PRO A 141 5.77 26.86 8.55
N ALA A 142 6.88 27.21 9.19
CA ALA A 142 7.41 28.58 9.17
C ALA A 142 8.26 28.85 7.91
N GLU A 143 9.01 27.85 7.42
CA GLU A 143 9.98 27.97 6.31
C GLU A 143 9.79 26.90 5.22
N GLY A 144 8.54 26.48 4.98
CA GLY A 144 8.16 25.48 3.97
C GLY A 144 7.66 24.14 4.54
N PRO A 145 6.77 23.42 3.83
CA PRO A 145 5.90 22.35 4.34
C PRO A 145 6.54 21.41 5.36
N SER A 146 5.84 21.14 6.46
CA SER A 146 6.30 20.10 7.40
C SER A 146 6.47 18.79 6.65
N ASP A 147 7.49 18.00 7.04
CA ASP A 147 7.86 16.76 6.36
C ASP A 147 6.67 15.82 6.10
N ARG A 148 5.70 15.77 7.03
CA ARG A 148 4.49 14.97 6.90
C ARG A 148 3.46 15.59 5.95
N PHE A 149 3.24 16.90 6.04
CA PHE A 149 2.31 17.59 5.16
C PHE A 149 2.81 17.62 3.71
N ALA A 150 4.10 17.86 3.50
CA ALA A 150 4.75 17.74 2.18
C ALA A 150 4.51 16.36 1.56
N ARG A 151 4.63 15.30 2.37
CA ARG A 151 4.35 13.93 1.94
C ARG A 151 2.88 13.71 1.61
N LEU A 152 1.95 14.25 2.39
CA LEU A 152 0.52 14.20 2.06
C LEU A 152 0.25 14.81 0.69
N LEU A 153 0.74 16.03 0.45
CA LEU A 153 0.59 16.70 -0.84
C LEU A 153 1.20 15.87 -1.98
N THR A 154 2.36 15.27 -1.75
CA THR A 154 3.00 14.41 -2.74
C THR A 154 2.19 13.13 -3.03
N VAL A 155 1.57 12.54 -2.01
CA VAL A 155 0.70 11.36 -2.17
C VAL A 155 -0.57 11.72 -2.94
N LEU A 156 -1.10 12.94 -2.76
CA LEU A 156 -2.25 13.45 -3.50
C LEU A 156 -1.86 14.04 -4.87
N GLU A 157 -0.58 14.00 -5.25
CA GLU A 157 -0.05 14.63 -6.46
C GLU A 157 -0.35 16.15 -6.57
N ILE A 158 -0.54 16.82 -5.42
CA ILE A 158 -0.85 18.26 -5.34
C ILE A 158 0.45 19.07 -5.20
N PRO A 159 0.65 20.12 -6.00
CA PRO A 159 1.77 21.05 -5.84
C PRO A 159 1.75 21.73 -4.46
N PRO A 160 2.92 21.99 -3.84
CA PRO A 160 3.01 22.58 -2.50
C PRO A 160 2.36 23.97 -2.38
N ASP A 161 2.16 24.67 -3.51
CA ASP A 161 1.59 26.01 -3.55
C ASP A 161 0.06 26.02 -3.80
N SER A 162 -0.56 24.84 -3.97
CA SER A 162 -1.97 24.70 -4.39
C SER A 162 -2.87 24.10 -3.32
N PHE A 163 -2.89 24.70 -2.12
CA PHE A 163 -3.68 24.20 -0.99
C PHE A 163 -5.18 24.13 -1.26
N ALA A 164 -5.70 25.04 -2.09
CA ALA A 164 -7.11 25.04 -2.47
C ALA A 164 -7.54 23.76 -3.21
N SER A 165 -6.59 23.06 -3.84
CA SER A 165 -6.82 21.79 -4.53
C SER A 165 -7.03 20.60 -3.58
N LEU A 166 -6.82 20.77 -2.27
CA LEU A 166 -7.11 19.71 -1.31
C LEU A 166 -8.62 19.43 -1.20
N HIS A 167 -9.47 20.42 -1.48
CA HIS A 167 -10.91 20.28 -1.33
C HIS A 167 -11.46 19.26 -2.35
N GLY A 168 -12.17 18.26 -1.83
CA GLY A 168 -12.81 17.20 -2.61
C GLY A 168 -11.97 15.93 -2.72
N GLU A 169 -10.68 15.98 -2.39
CA GLU A 169 -9.79 14.83 -2.43
C GLU A 169 -10.14 13.78 -1.39
N ARG A 170 -9.93 12.51 -1.74
CA ARG A 170 -10.21 11.37 -0.85
C ARG A 170 -8.91 10.78 -0.32
N LEU A 171 -8.85 10.58 0.98
CA LEU A 171 -7.69 9.99 1.66
C LEU A 171 -8.10 8.87 2.60
N LEU A 172 -7.16 7.96 2.88
CA LEU A 172 -7.32 6.97 3.94
C LEU A 172 -6.97 7.59 5.30
N VAL A 173 -7.89 7.45 6.25
CA VAL A 173 -7.66 7.73 7.67
C VAL A 173 -7.62 6.45 8.47
N THR A 174 -6.91 6.48 9.58
CA THR A 174 -6.93 5.47 10.64
C THR A 174 -7.28 6.13 11.97
N LEU A 175 -7.82 5.37 12.91
CA LEU A 175 -8.18 5.86 14.25
C LEU A 175 -7.00 5.59 15.19
N GLU A 176 -6.29 6.65 15.60
CA GLU A 176 -5.14 6.59 16.49
C GLU A 176 -5.45 7.42 17.74
N ASP A 177 -5.41 6.81 18.92
CA ASP A 177 -5.74 7.43 20.22
C ASP A 177 -7.07 8.21 20.24
N GLY A 178 -8.07 7.74 19.48
CA GLY A 178 -9.39 8.39 19.37
C GLY A 178 -9.48 9.52 18.34
N TYR A 179 -8.39 9.79 17.61
CA TYR A 179 -8.35 10.80 16.55
C TYR A 179 -8.29 10.15 15.16
N TYR A 180 -9.03 10.73 14.21
CA TYR A 180 -8.92 10.34 12.81
C TYR A 180 -7.70 11.01 12.18
N VAL A 181 -6.81 10.16 11.71
CA VAL A 181 -5.45 10.48 11.35
C VAL A 181 -5.22 10.08 9.90
N PRO A 182 -4.79 10.98 9.00
CA PRO A 182 -4.43 10.61 7.64
C PRO A 182 -3.25 9.63 7.62
N VAL A 183 -3.44 8.51 6.90
CA VAL A 183 -2.41 7.50 6.66
C VAL A 183 -1.40 8.07 5.66
N ILE A 184 -0.26 8.51 6.19
CA ILE A 184 0.82 9.10 5.39
C ILE A 184 2.05 8.24 5.57
N PRO A 185 2.64 7.72 4.48
CA PRO A 185 3.87 6.96 4.54
C PRO A 185 4.96 7.75 5.27
N SER A 186 5.69 7.06 6.15
CA SER A 186 6.84 7.64 6.86
C SER A 186 8.01 7.94 5.92
N THR A 187 8.07 7.24 4.78
CA THR A 187 9.12 7.37 3.77
C THR A 187 8.67 8.21 2.58
N ARG A 188 9.59 8.96 1.97
CA ARG A 188 9.36 9.65 0.69
C ARG A 188 8.93 8.66 -0.40
N PRO A 189 8.14 9.08 -1.40
CA PRO A 189 7.77 8.24 -2.54
C PRO A 189 9.01 7.63 -3.20
N ARG A 190 8.93 6.33 -3.43
CA ARG A 190 10.01 5.50 -4.00
C ARG A 190 9.37 4.37 -4.81
N GLY A 191 10.15 3.81 -5.74
CA GLY A 191 9.68 2.73 -6.59
C GLY A 191 9.04 3.22 -7.89
N SER A 192 8.41 2.31 -8.62
CA SER A 192 7.75 2.60 -9.89
C SER A 192 6.58 1.64 -10.12
N PRO A 193 5.44 2.12 -10.68
CA PRO A 193 4.33 1.24 -11.06
C PRO A 193 4.75 0.21 -12.13
N ALA A 194 5.81 0.48 -12.89
CA ALA A 194 6.32 -0.45 -13.88
C ALA A 194 7.00 -1.69 -13.27
N GLY A 195 7.34 -1.67 -11.97
CA GLY A 195 8.00 -2.77 -11.27
C GLY A 195 7.20 -4.08 -11.35
N VAL A 196 5.87 -4.00 -11.32
CA VAL A 196 4.98 -5.17 -11.43
C VAL A 196 5.17 -5.95 -12.73
N TYR A 197 5.46 -5.27 -13.84
CA TYR A 197 5.72 -5.94 -15.12
C TYR A 197 7.02 -6.76 -15.06
N GLY A 198 8.03 -6.26 -14.33
CA GLY A 198 9.25 -7.01 -14.06
C GLY A 198 8.99 -8.26 -13.23
N VAL A 199 8.08 -8.19 -12.25
CA VAL A 199 7.65 -9.35 -11.45
C VAL A 199 6.96 -10.39 -12.33
N TYR A 200 6.00 -9.98 -13.17
CA TYR A 200 5.31 -10.89 -14.09
C TYR A 200 6.26 -11.51 -15.11
N ALA A 201 7.16 -10.72 -15.71
CA ALA A 201 8.12 -11.21 -16.69
C ALA A 201 9.12 -12.20 -16.08
N GLY A 202 9.66 -11.88 -14.89
CA GLY A 202 10.56 -12.77 -14.16
C GLY A 202 9.87 -14.09 -13.77
N LEU A 203 8.65 -14.03 -13.24
CA LEU A 203 7.86 -15.21 -12.89
C LEU A 203 7.55 -16.08 -14.12
N ALA A 204 7.10 -15.47 -15.23
CA ALA A 204 6.82 -16.19 -16.47
C ALA A 204 8.09 -16.87 -17.02
N PHE A 205 9.23 -16.19 -16.98
CA PHE A 205 10.51 -16.76 -17.36
C PHE A 205 10.90 -17.94 -16.46
N THR A 206 10.79 -17.81 -15.14
CA THR A 206 11.11 -18.90 -14.19
C THR A 206 10.23 -20.13 -14.44
N LEU A 207 8.93 -19.94 -14.68
CA LEU A 207 8.00 -21.03 -15.00
C LEU A 207 8.34 -21.70 -16.34
N ALA A 208 8.65 -20.91 -17.37
CA ALA A 208 9.06 -21.44 -18.68
C ALA A 208 10.37 -22.24 -18.57
N PHE A 209 11.35 -21.74 -17.81
CA PHE A 209 12.59 -22.45 -17.55
C PHE A 209 12.34 -23.76 -16.78
N ALA A 210 11.48 -23.76 -15.75
CA ALA A 210 11.12 -24.96 -15.02
C ALA A 210 10.39 -25.99 -15.92
N ALA A 211 9.51 -25.55 -16.81
CA ALA A 211 8.85 -26.43 -17.77
C ALA A 211 9.87 -27.05 -18.75
N LEU A 212 10.79 -26.24 -19.28
CA LEU A 212 11.90 -26.72 -20.11
C LEU A 212 12.80 -27.69 -19.34
N ALA A 213 12.99 -27.45 -18.03
CA ALA A 213 13.78 -28.30 -17.17
C ALA A 213 13.30 -29.75 -17.14
N LEU A 214 11.99 -29.93 -17.06
CA LEU A 214 11.34 -31.24 -17.01
C LEU A 214 11.52 -32.05 -18.30
N THR A 215 11.84 -31.40 -19.42
CA THR A 215 12.09 -32.09 -20.70
C THR A 215 13.50 -32.67 -20.83
N GLY A 216 14.40 -32.38 -19.87
CA GLY A 216 15.80 -32.79 -19.93
C GLY A 216 16.69 -31.94 -20.85
N ALA A 217 16.16 -30.86 -21.44
CA ALA A 217 16.87 -29.96 -22.35
C ALA A 217 17.82 -28.94 -21.64
N LEU A 218 18.22 -29.19 -20.39
CA LEU A 218 18.86 -28.20 -19.51
C LEU A 218 20.38 -28.00 -19.68
N PHE A 219 21.00 -28.64 -20.66
CA PHE A 219 22.47 -28.67 -20.69
C PHE A 219 23.11 -27.46 -21.38
N ASP A 220 22.32 -26.45 -21.78
CA ASP A 220 22.88 -25.19 -22.27
C ASP A 220 23.29 -24.29 -21.09
N LEU A 221 24.60 -24.14 -20.91
CA LEU A 221 25.20 -23.26 -19.91
C LEU A 221 24.64 -21.84 -19.97
N TRP A 222 24.36 -21.32 -21.17
CA TRP A 222 23.84 -19.95 -21.33
C TRP A 222 22.43 -19.80 -20.79
N LEU A 223 21.58 -20.82 -20.96
CA LEU A 223 20.24 -20.83 -20.39
C LEU A 223 20.29 -20.86 -18.87
N VAL A 224 21.20 -21.64 -18.28
CA VAL A 224 21.40 -21.68 -16.83
C VAL A 224 21.90 -20.33 -16.31
N VAL A 225 22.88 -19.71 -16.98
CA VAL A 225 23.38 -18.37 -16.61
C VAL A 225 22.25 -17.33 -16.68
N LEU A 226 21.44 -17.35 -17.74
CA LEU A 226 20.29 -16.46 -17.88
C LEU A 226 19.27 -16.71 -16.76
N PHE A 227 19.01 -17.97 -16.41
CA PHE A 227 18.12 -18.31 -15.31
C PHE A 227 18.59 -17.81 -13.96
N VAL A 228 19.88 -17.96 -13.67
CA VAL A 228 20.50 -17.42 -12.46
C VAL A 228 20.40 -15.89 -12.44
N LEU A 229 20.66 -15.21 -13.56
CA LEU A 229 20.55 -13.76 -13.66
C LEU A 229 19.10 -13.28 -13.41
N VAL A 230 18.11 -13.93 -14.04
CA VAL A 230 16.71 -13.55 -13.86
C VAL A 230 16.26 -13.80 -12.42
N THR A 231 16.62 -14.93 -11.84
CA THR A 231 16.18 -15.35 -10.51
C THR A 231 16.87 -14.57 -9.38
N LEU A 232 18.18 -14.32 -9.48
CA LEU A 232 18.95 -13.69 -8.41
C LEU A 232 19.02 -12.16 -8.52
N LEU A 233 18.76 -11.58 -9.70
CA LEU A 233 18.89 -10.14 -9.91
C LEU A 233 17.58 -9.52 -10.40
N VAL A 234 17.05 -9.95 -11.54
CA VAL A 234 15.92 -9.26 -12.18
C VAL A 234 14.65 -9.34 -11.33
N LEU A 235 14.25 -10.54 -10.91
CA LEU A 235 13.03 -10.75 -10.16
C LEU A 235 13.06 -10.10 -8.76
N PRO A 236 14.15 -10.22 -7.95
CA PRO A 236 14.26 -9.53 -6.67
C PRO A 236 14.24 -8.01 -6.79
N VAL A 237 14.98 -7.45 -7.76
CA VAL A 237 15.02 -5.99 -7.97
C VAL A 237 13.65 -5.47 -8.41
N ALA A 238 12.97 -6.16 -9.34
CA ALA A 238 11.62 -5.78 -9.75
C ALA A 238 10.62 -5.83 -8.58
N THR A 239 10.70 -6.88 -7.75
CA THR A 239 9.86 -7.05 -6.56
C THR A 239 10.13 -5.96 -5.52
N ALA A 240 11.39 -5.58 -5.30
CA ALA A 240 11.75 -4.49 -4.41
C ALA A 240 11.20 -3.14 -4.92
N ILE A 241 11.35 -2.84 -6.21
CA ILE A 241 10.87 -1.60 -6.83
C ILE A 241 9.34 -1.48 -6.74
N ASP A 242 8.60 -2.55 -7.06
CA ASP A 242 7.14 -2.57 -6.93
C ASP A 242 6.71 -2.53 -5.46
N GLY A 243 7.41 -3.22 -4.55
CA GLY A 243 7.14 -3.16 -3.11
C GLY A 243 7.32 -1.76 -2.53
N TRP A 244 8.37 -1.03 -2.92
CA TRP A 244 8.54 0.38 -2.52
C TRP A 244 7.43 1.27 -3.06
N TYR A 245 6.98 1.02 -4.29
CA TYR A 245 5.85 1.74 -4.88
C TYR A 245 4.57 1.49 -4.06
N LEU A 246 4.23 0.23 -3.76
CA LEU A 246 3.06 -0.10 -2.94
C LEU A 246 3.13 0.54 -1.56
N ARG A 247 4.27 0.45 -0.87
CA ARG A 247 4.45 1.03 0.47
C ARG A 247 4.26 2.55 0.51
N THR A 248 4.46 3.24 -0.62
CA THR A 248 4.36 4.69 -0.70
C THR A 248 3.05 5.18 -1.29
N GLN A 249 2.31 4.34 -2.00
CA GLN A 249 1.08 4.71 -2.71
C GLN A 249 -0.17 3.96 -2.21
N THR A 250 0.00 2.97 -1.34
CA THR A 250 -1.10 2.13 -0.82
C THR A 250 -0.97 1.91 0.68
N ASP A 251 -1.97 1.27 1.29
CA ASP A 251 -1.95 0.79 2.68
C ASP A 251 -1.11 -0.49 2.90
N TRP A 252 -0.31 -0.91 1.91
CA TRP A 252 0.48 -2.12 1.99
C TRP A 252 1.61 -2.01 3.03
N GLY A 253 1.44 -2.70 4.16
CA GLY A 253 2.35 -2.64 5.31
C GLY A 253 3.52 -3.63 5.31
N GLN A 254 3.69 -4.47 4.29
CA GLN A 254 4.75 -5.49 4.27
C GLN A 254 6.11 -4.91 3.83
N GLY A 255 7.20 -5.59 4.19
CA GLY A 255 8.56 -5.18 3.85
C GLY A 255 8.90 -5.44 2.37
N PRO A 256 9.29 -4.43 1.57
CA PRO A 256 9.75 -4.65 0.18
C PRO A 256 10.93 -5.63 0.10
N TRP A 257 11.85 -5.55 1.07
CA TRP A 257 13.04 -6.40 1.12
C TRP A 257 12.73 -7.85 1.49
N PHE A 258 11.77 -8.07 2.40
CA PHE A 258 11.30 -9.41 2.74
C PHE A 258 10.88 -10.18 1.47
N TRP A 259 10.04 -9.55 0.63
CA TRP A 259 9.60 -10.16 -0.62
C TRP A 259 10.71 -10.30 -1.66
N ALA A 260 11.60 -9.32 -1.76
CA ALA A 260 12.73 -9.39 -2.69
C ALA A 260 13.68 -10.55 -2.35
N VAL A 261 13.98 -10.77 -1.05
CA VAL A 261 14.82 -11.88 -0.59
C VAL A 261 14.15 -13.23 -0.88
N LEU A 262 12.86 -13.37 -0.59
CA LEU A 262 12.12 -14.60 -0.91
C LEU A 262 12.04 -14.85 -2.42
N ALA A 263 11.99 -13.80 -3.24
CA ALA A 263 12.01 -13.89 -4.69
C ALA A 263 13.39 -14.28 -5.25
N ALA A 264 14.46 -14.13 -4.47
CA ALA A 264 15.82 -14.50 -4.87
C ALA A 264 16.13 -15.98 -4.67
N ILE A 265 15.32 -16.73 -3.92
CA ILE A 265 15.59 -18.14 -3.60
C ILE A 265 15.00 -19.03 -4.73
N PRO A 266 15.81 -19.71 -5.54
CA PRO A 266 15.30 -20.56 -6.61
C PRO A 266 14.35 -21.64 -6.09
N GLY A 267 13.24 -21.87 -6.79
CA GLY A 267 12.19 -22.82 -6.38
C GLY A 267 11.17 -22.18 -5.44
N LEU A 268 11.62 -21.46 -4.41
CA LEU A 268 10.72 -20.69 -3.53
C LEU A 268 10.17 -19.42 -4.22
N ASN A 269 10.96 -18.85 -5.13
CA ASN A 269 10.65 -17.62 -5.85
C ASN A 269 9.30 -17.64 -6.59
N VAL A 270 8.87 -18.79 -7.11
CA VAL A 270 7.56 -18.93 -7.78
C VAL A 270 6.43 -18.75 -6.77
N LEU A 271 6.49 -19.49 -5.66
CA LEU A 271 5.45 -19.44 -4.62
C LEU A 271 5.42 -18.05 -3.96
N SER A 272 6.59 -17.49 -3.62
CA SER A 272 6.69 -16.16 -3.01
C SER A 272 6.18 -15.07 -3.94
N SER A 273 6.52 -15.10 -5.23
CA SER A 273 6.01 -14.13 -6.23
C SER A 273 4.49 -14.21 -6.40
N LEU A 274 3.92 -15.42 -6.41
CA LEU A 274 2.46 -15.59 -6.48
C LEU A 274 1.76 -15.05 -5.23
N LEU A 275 2.31 -15.31 -4.04
CA LEU A 275 1.77 -14.80 -2.79
C LEU A 275 1.91 -13.28 -2.72
N TYR A 276 3.06 -12.74 -3.14
CA TYR A 276 3.30 -11.29 -3.28
C TYR A 276 2.25 -10.63 -4.18
N LEU A 277 1.98 -11.20 -5.36
CA LEU A 277 0.97 -10.66 -6.27
C LEU A 277 -0.45 -10.73 -5.68
N ARG A 278 -0.74 -11.77 -4.89
CA ARG A 278 -2.02 -11.88 -4.16
C ARG A 278 -2.14 -10.80 -3.08
N THR A 279 -1.09 -10.53 -2.30
CA THR A 279 -1.09 -9.47 -1.29
C THR A 279 -1.17 -8.09 -1.93
N ARG A 280 -0.44 -7.87 -3.03
CA ARG A 280 -0.50 -6.65 -3.84
C ARG A 280 -1.91 -6.32 -4.31
N ARG A 281 -2.65 -7.31 -4.82
CA ARG A 281 -4.04 -7.12 -5.30
C ARG A 281 -5.02 -6.71 -4.19
N ARG A 282 -4.66 -6.91 -2.92
CA ARG A 282 -5.49 -6.54 -1.76
C ARG A 282 -5.14 -5.16 -1.20
N ALA A 283 -4.02 -4.57 -1.61
CA ALA A 283 -3.61 -3.25 -1.19
C ALA A 283 -4.55 -2.19 -1.76
N ARG A 284 -4.92 -1.21 -0.94
CA ARG A 284 -5.81 -0.11 -1.30
C ARG A 284 -4.99 1.15 -1.56
N PRO A 285 -5.21 1.86 -2.68
CA PRO A 285 -4.56 3.14 -2.96
C PRO A 285 -4.78 4.15 -1.84
N LEU A 286 -3.79 4.98 -1.51
CA LEU A 286 -3.94 6.01 -0.48
C LEU A 286 -4.90 7.13 -0.90
N HIS A 287 -4.96 7.41 -2.20
CA HIS A 287 -5.90 8.34 -2.82
C HIS A 287 -6.68 7.63 -3.94
N ASP A 288 -7.87 8.13 -4.26
CA ASP A 288 -8.64 7.75 -5.44
C ASP A 288 -8.68 8.99 -6.35
N PRO A 289 -8.24 8.90 -7.62
CA PRO A 289 -8.33 10.01 -8.56
C PRO A 289 -9.78 10.33 -8.96
#